data_AF-A0A7V4HIQ7-F1
#
_entry.id   AF-A0A7V4HIQ7-F1
#
_cell.length_a   1.000
_cell.length_b   1.000
_cell.length_c   1.000
_cell.angle_alpha   90.00
_cell.angle_beta   90.00
_cell.angle_gamma   90.00
#
_symmetry.space_group_name_H-M   'P 1'
#
loop_
_entity.id
_entity.type
_entity.pdbx_description
1 polymer ?
#
loop_
_entity_poly.entity_id
_entity_poly.type
_entity_poly.pdbx_seq_one_letter_code
_entity_poly.pdbx_strand_id
1 'polypeptide(L)'
;LDWDEGPDVGGPHAPYVQSERLAIYHQYLDELLEKGLAYKCYCTPEELAEMRQLQQARSLPPRYDGRCRTLTAAPEGRDYCLRLKMREVGKTVINDLIQGEVAYENALAGDPVICKTSGFPTYHFAVVVDDYLMGITHVIRAVEHLPNTQIHMQLQDALGFPRPAYAHLPIVLGADKTKLSKRHGAVSVTEYEQMGYLPEAMFNFLALIGWAPSSEQEIFPREEIIQRFTLEACSKSPAVFDLEKAEWLNGEYIKQLSGGLTNGIDQDLQTLPVRLKGLMHFVLKESRALSHFMFEKSGDKLGHRRLYRVFIQRPAILSRKNSIDNALERNPGLLTKPLRVLFQKSAHTLLVPL
;
A
#
# COMPACT_ATOMS: atom_id res chain seq x y z
N LEU A 1 -9.69 6.25 -4.17
CA LEU A 1 -9.27 7.20 -3.11
C LEU A 1 -8.87 8.45 -3.85
N ASP A 2 -9.42 9.58 -3.44
CA ASP A 2 -9.13 10.88 -4.01
C ASP A 2 -8.29 11.66 -2.99
N TRP A 3 -7.66 12.75 -3.40
CA TRP A 3 -6.89 13.63 -2.52
C TRP A 3 -7.23 15.11 -2.81
N ASP A 4 -7.21 15.92 -1.76
CA ASP A 4 -7.51 17.35 -1.85
C ASP A 4 -6.37 18.15 -2.49
N GLU A 5 -5.13 17.69 -2.31
CA GLU A 5 -3.91 18.29 -2.84
C GLU A 5 -3.02 17.20 -3.46
N GLY A 6 -2.43 17.47 -4.64
CA GLY A 6 -1.60 16.49 -5.33
C GLY A 6 -1.05 16.96 -6.68
N PRO A 7 -0.18 16.16 -7.32
CA PRO A 7 0.49 16.56 -8.57
C PRO A 7 -0.45 16.71 -9.77
N ASP A 8 -1.58 16.02 -9.76
CA ASP A 8 -2.61 16.00 -10.80
C ASP A 8 -3.77 16.97 -10.54
N VAL A 9 -4.12 17.22 -9.27
CA VAL A 9 -5.20 18.15 -8.88
C VAL A 9 -4.69 19.55 -8.48
N GLY A 10 -3.39 19.70 -8.22
CA GLY A 10 -2.78 20.94 -7.76
C GLY A 10 -3.01 21.19 -6.27
N GLY A 11 -2.81 22.45 -5.85
CA GLY A 11 -3.00 22.89 -4.46
C GLY A 11 -2.05 24.03 -4.06
N PRO A 12 -2.25 24.64 -2.88
CA PRO A 12 -1.51 25.82 -2.45
C PRO A 12 -0.02 25.57 -2.20
N HIS A 13 0.40 24.31 -1.99
CA HIS A 13 1.78 23.95 -1.66
C HIS A 13 2.57 23.34 -2.83
N ALA A 14 2.01 23.41 -4.05
CA ALA A 14 2.66 22.93 -5.26
C ALA A 14 4.09 23.50 -5.43
N PRO A 15 5.03 22.74 -6.04
CA PRO A 15 4.81 21.44 -6.68
C PRO A 15 4.80 20.28 -5.69
N TYR A 16 4.02 19.24 -5.97
CA TYR A 16 3.90 18.01 -5.15
C TYR A 16 4.86 16.90 -5.58
N VAL A 17 5.80 17.21 -6.48
CA VAL A 17 6.86 16.30 -6.92
C VAL A 17 8.20 16.80 -6.41
N GLN A 18 8.88 16.02 -5.57
CA GLN A 18 10.10 16.45 -4.88
C GLN A 18 11.24 16.84 -5.84
N SER A 19 11.35 16.20 -7.00
CA SER A 19 12.37 16.58 -8.01
C SER A 19 12.19 17.99 -8.56
N GLU A 20 11.00 18.59 -8.41
CA GLU A 20 10.69 19.96 -8.85
C GLU A 20 10.92 21.00 -7.74
N ARG A 21 11.28 20.56 -6.52
CA ARG A 21 11.42 21.41 -5.32
C ARG A 21 12.88 21.71 -4.94
N LEU A 22 13.83 21.40 -5.81
CA LEU A 22 15.27 21.49 -5.52
C LEU A 22 15.72 22.85 -4.97
N ALA A 23 15.25 23.94 -5.57
CA ALA A 23 15.59 25.30 -5.12
C ALA A 23 15.17 25.55 -3.65
N ILE A 24 14.01 25.04 -3.24
CA ILE A 24 13.51 25.16 -1.87
C ILE A 24 14.44 24.41 -0.91
N TYR A 25 14.82 23.18 -1.26
CA TYR A 25 15.70 22.38 -0.41
C TYR A 25 17.08 23.01 -0.24
N HIS A 26 17.64 23.59 -1.30
CA HIS A 26 18.94 24.26 -1.23
C HIS A 26 18.95 25.43 -0.25
N GLN A 27 17.86 26.22 -0.17
CA GLN A 27 17.75 27.32 0.80
C GLN A 27 17.91 26.84 2.25
N TYR A 28 17.23 25.75 2.63
CA TYR A 28 17.33 25.20 3.98
C TYR A 28 18.65 24.46 4.24
N LEU A 29 19.26 23.88 3.21
CA LEU A 29 20.60 23.29 3.33
C LEU A 29 21.66 24.36 3.61
N ASP A 30 21.58 25.49 2.90
CA ASP A 30 22.45 26.63 3.10
C ASP A 30 22.29 27.21 4.51
N GLU A 31 21.05 27.36 4.98
CA GLU A 31 20.75 27.79 6.36
C GLU A 31 21.41 26.88 7.41
N LEU A 32 21.31 25.55 7.25
CA LEU A 32 21.94 24.60 8.18
C LEU A 32 23.47 24.69 8.14
N LEU A 33 24.06 24.91 6.96
CA LEU A 33 25.49 25.08 6.80
C LEU A 33 25.98 26.37 7.47
N GLU A 34 25.28 27.49 7.25
CA GLU A 34 25.58 28.78 7.86
C GLU A 34 25.51 28.72 9.39
N LYS A 35 24.52 28.00 9.94
CA LYS A 35 24.37 27.77 11.39
C LYS A 35 25.35 26.74 11.96
N GLY A 36 26.16 26.07 11.13
CA GLY A 36 27.06 24.99 11.56
C GLY A 36 26.34 23.74 12.08
N LEU A 37 25.06 23.57 11.70
CA LEU A 37 24.20 22.44 12.04
C LEU A 37 24.26 21.34 10.97
N ALA A 38 24.82 21.65 9.79
CA ALA A 38 25.25 20.67 8.80
C ALA A 38 26.72 20.90 8.43
N TYR A 39 27.35 19.92 7.79
CA TYR A 39 28.73 20.05 7.32
C TYR A 39 28.99 19.22 6.07
N LYS A 40 30.03 19.60 5.33
CA LYS A 40 30.49 18.91 4.12
C LYS A 40 31.30 17.67 4.49
N CYS A 41 30.95 16.53 3.91
CA CYS A 41 31.65 15.26 4.10
C CYS A 41 32.27 14.81 2.77
N TYR A 42 33.60 14.63 2.80
CA TYR A 42 34.43 14.25 1.65
C TYR A 42 34.86 12.77 1.71
N CYS A 43 34.18 11.96 2.52
CA CYS A 43 34.51 10.55 2.66
C CYS A 43 34.12 9.78 1.40
N THR A 44 35.03 8.95 0.90
CA THR A 44 34.75 8.12 -0.27
C THR A 44 33.89 6.90 0.10
N PRO A 45 33.19 6.28 -0.86
CA PRO A 45 32.45 5.04 -0.60
C PRO A 45 33.32 3.93 0.00
N GLU A 46 34.59 3.84 -0.40
CA GLU A 46 35.57 2.87 0.09
C GLU A 46 35.92 3.12 1.55
N GLU A 47 36.22 4.37 1.93
CA GLU A 47 36.48 4.77 3.32
C GLU A 47 35.27 4.47 4.22
N LEU A 48 34.04 4.67 3.72
CA LEU A 48 32.80 4.35 4.44
C LEU A 48 32.56 2.83 4.51
N ALA A 49 32.98 2.05 3.52
CA ALA A 49 32.89 0.60 3.53
C ALA A 49 33.86 0.00 4.56
N GLU A 50 35.12 0.48 4.57
CA GLU A 50 36.12 0.11 5.56
C GLU A 50 35.65 0.43 6.99
N MET A 51 35.11 1.64 7.19
CA MET A 51 34.53 2.04 8.48
C MET A 51 33.46 1.05 8.97
N ARG A 52 32.54 0.65 8.08
CA ARG A 52 31.48 -0.32 8.41
C ARG A 52 32.07 -1.70 8.74
N GLN A 53 33.06 -2.16 7.99
CA GLN A 53 33.73 -3.43 8.26
C GLN A 53 34.44 -3.43 9.62
N LEU A 54 35.12 -2.33 9.97
CA LEU A 54 35.78 -2.18 11.26
C LEU A 54 34.78 -2.15 12.42
N GLN A 55 33.64 -1.47 12.26
CA GLN A 55 32.57 -1.46 13.27
C GLN A 55 31.97 -2.85 13.43
N GLN A 56 31.67 -3.55 12.34
CA GLN A 56 31.13 -4.90 12.35
C GLN A 56 32.09 -5.91 12.99
N ALA A 57 33.40 -5.84 12.66
CA ALA A 57 34.43 -6.68 13.26
C ALA A 57 34.57 -6.48 14.78
N ARG A 58 34.14 -5.31 15.29
CA ARG A 58 34.11 -4.97 16.72
C ARG A 58 32.72 -5.14 17.35
N SER A 59 31.74 -5.68 16.62
CA SER A 59 30.34 -5.79 17.04
C SER A 59 29.72 -4.46 17.48
N LEU A 60 30.17 -3.35 16.89
CA LEU A 60 29.62 -2.02 17.12
C LEU A 60 28.50 -1.73 16.12
N PRO A 61 27.43 -1.02 16.52
CA PRO A 61 26.41 -0.55 15.60
C PRO A 61 27.01 0.29 14.46
N PRO A 62 26.61 0.06 13.21
CA PRO A 62 27.14 0.80 12.08
C PRO A 62 26.67 2.26 12.15
N ARG A 63 27.62 3.21 12.17
CA ARG A 63 27.33 4.66 12.15
C ARG A 63 28.48 5.44 11.55
N TYR A 64 28.19 6.62 10.99
CA TYR A 64 29.26 7.54 10.62
C TYR A 64 29.97 8.07 11.87
N ASP A 65 31.29 8.11 11.85
CA ASP A 65 32.14 8.46 13.00
C ASP A 65 32.34 9.98 13.20
N GLY A 66 31.80 10.81 12.31
CA GLY A 66 31.88 12.26 12.42
C GLY A 66 33.24 12.84 12.00
N ARG A 67 34.15 12.08 11.36
CA ARG A 67 35.51 12.57 11.05
C ARG A 67 35.58 13.86 10.24
N CYS A 68 34.56 14.16 9.43
CA CYS A 68 34.48 15.41 8.68
C CYS A 68 33.84 16.59 9.46
N ARG A 69 33.34 16.39 10.68
CA ARG A 69 32.67 17.43 11.49
C ARG A 69 33.56 18.64 11.77
N THR A 70 34.86 18.41 11.93
CA THR A 70 35.86 19.40 12.35
C THR A 70 36.88 19.72 11.26
N LEU A 71 36.64 19.26 10.03
CA LEU A 71 37.51 19.60 8.91
C LEU A 71 37.46 21.11 8.65
N THR A 72 38.62 21.76 8.73
CA THR A 72 38.78 23.20 8.49
C THR A 72 39.06 23.52 7.03
N ALA A 73 39.62 22.57 6.27
CA ALA A 73 39.92 22.72 4.85
C ALA A 73 39.33 21.58 4.03
N ALA A 74 38.82 21.91 2.85
CA ALA A 74 38.37 20.92 1.87
C ALA A 74 39.59 20.19 1.29
N PRO A 75 39.60 18.85 1.28
CA PRO A 75 40.63 18.10 0.54
C PRO A 75 40.56 18.45 -0.95
N GLU A 76 41.71 18.68 -1.58
CA GLU A 76 41.78 19.01 -3.00
C GLU A 76 41.16 17.91 -3.87
N GLY A 77 40.36 18.32 -4.86
CA GLY A 77 39.78 17.42 -5.86
C GLY A 77 38.74 16.42 -5.36
N ARG A 78 38.24 16.56 -4.12
CA ARG A 78 37.19 15.69 -3.57
C ARG A 78 35.81 16.33 -3.63
N ASP A 79 34.87 15.60 -4.21
CA ASP A 79 33.46 15.92 -4.09
C ASP A 79 32.94 15.71 -2.66
N TYR A 80 31.80 16.31 -2.33
CA TYR A 80 31.20 16.19 -1.01
C TYR A 80 29.71 15.94 -1.03
N CYS A 81 29.23 15.30 0.03
CA CYS A 81 27.83 15.29 0.41
C CYS A 81 27.62 16.16 1.66
N LEU A 82 26.38 16.52 1.96
CA LEU A 82 26.05 17.24 3.19
C LEU A 82 25.50 16.26 4.23
N ARG A 83 26.01 16.36 5.46
CA ARG A 83 25.53 15.59 6.61
C ARG A 83 24.92 16.51 7.66
N LEU A 84 23.85 16.04 8.30
CA LEU A 84 23.31 16.69 9.49
C LEU A 84 24.25 16.41 10.66
N LYS A 85 24.60 17.44 11.43
CA LYS A 85 25.35 17.31 12.68
C LYS A 85 24.40 16.92 13.80
N MET A 86 24.22 15.61 14.01
CA MET A 86 23.34 15.09 15.05
C MET A 86 23.90 15.39 16.45
N ARG A 87 23.01 15.60 17.42
CA ARG A 87 23.38 15.64 18.85
C ARG A 87 24.03 14.30 19.22
N GLU A 88 25.10 14.34 20.00
CA GLU A 88 25.80 13.11 20.44
C GLU A 88 25.38 12.64 21.83
N VAL A 89 24.82 13.53 22.64
CA VAL A 89 24.46 13.27 24.05
C VAL A 89 22.94 13.33 24.23
N GLY A 90 22.44 12.55 25.19
CA GLY A 90 21.03 12.49 25.55
C GLY A 90 20.23 11.55 24.66
N LYS A 91 18.91 11.73 24.69
CA LYS A 91 17.94 10.88 23.99
C LYS A 91 17.06 11.69 23.07
N THR A 92 16.60 11.08 22.00
CA THR A 92 15.46 11.56 21.22
C THR A 92 14.27 10.67 21.55
N VAL A 93 13.23 11.25 22.17
CA VAL A 93 12.03 10.54 22.62
C VAL A 93 10.88 10.86 21.68
N ILE A 94 10.32 9.84 21.05
CA ILE A 94 9.16 9.92 20.16
C ILE A 94 7.93 9.49 20.96
N ASN A 95 6.94 10.36 21.04
CA ASN A 95 5.62 10.03 21.58
C ASN A 95 4.72 9.65 20.40
N ASP A 96 4.72 8.37 20.05
CA ASP A 96 3.92 7.87 18.93
C ASP A 96 2.49 7.55 19.38
N LEU A 97 1.50 8.00 18.59
CA LEU A 97 0.08 7.80 18.89
C LEU A 97 -0.33 6.31 18.90
N ILE A 98 0.38 5.45 18.15
CA ILE A 98 0.11 4.02 18.10
C ILE A 98 1.12 3.26 18.94
N GLN A 99 2.42 3.49 18.76
CA GLN A 99 3.49 2.69 19.39
C GLN A 99 3.76 3.10 20.86
N GLY A 100 3.35 4.30 21.27
CA GLY A 100 3.63 4.89 22.58
C GLY A 100 5.00 5.56 22.62
N GLU A 101 5.57 5.69 23.82
CA GLU A 101 6.88 6.30 24.01
C GLU A 101 8.01 5.39 23.52
N VAL A 102 8.85 5.90 22.62
CA VAL A 102 10.03 5.21 22.09
C VAL A 102 11.23 6.15 22.16
N ALA A 103 12.29 5.72 22.84
CA ALA A 103 13.49 6.52 23.05
C ALA A 103 14.71 5.93 22.33
N TYR A 104 15.45 6.79 21.64
CA TYR A 104 16.72 6.45 20.99
C TYR A 104 17.89 7.22 21.63
N GLU A 105 18.99 6.54 21.88
CA GLU A 105 20.24 7.15 22.36
C GLU A 105 20.91 7.91 21.22
N ASN A 106 21.11 9.22 21.42
CA ASN A 106 21.67 10.11 20.38
C ASN A 106 23.09 9.68 19.94
N ALA A 107 23.85 9.09 20.86
CA ALA A 107 25.20 8.58 20.58
C ALA A 107 25.26 7.48 19.50
N LEU A 108 24.13 6.80 19.24
CA LEU A 108 24.05 5.68 18.29
C LEU A 108 23.61 6.08 16.88
N ALA A 109 23.06 7.28 16.70
CA ALA A 109 22.48 7.70 15.42
C ALA A 109 23.54 7.91 14.33
N GLY A 110 24.69 8.51 14.69
CA GLY A 110 25.65 9.04 13.72
C GLY A 110 25.08 10.17 12.88
N ASP A 111 25.85 10.67 11.90
CA ASP A 111 25.42 11.80 11.08
C ASP A 111 24.90 11.36 9.71
N PRO A 112 23.58 11.41 9.47
CA PRO A 112 23.00 10.98 8.21
C PRO A 112 23.33 11.99 7.10
N VAL A 113 23.42 11.48 5.88
CA VAL A 113 23.48 12.33 4.68
C VAL A 113 22.11 12.97 4.47
N ILE A 114 22.09 14.30 4.34
CA ILE A 114 20.88 15.10 4.07
C ILE A 114 20.86 15.63 2.63
N CYS A 115 22.02 15.74 1.98
CA CYS A 115 22.12 16.04 0.56
C CYS A 115 23.24 15.22 -0.08
N LYS A 116 22.94 14.56 -1.19
CA LYS A 116 23.89 13.74 -1.94
C LYS A 116 24.88 14.63 -2.70
N THR A 117 25.99 14.04 -3.13
CA THR A 117 26.97 14.70 -4.01
C THR A 117 26.37 15.27 -5.29
N SER A 118 25.29 14.64 -5.79
CA SER A 118 24.54 15.12 -6.96
C SER A 118 23.73 16.39 -6.71
N GLY A 119 23.73 16.95 -5.50
CA GLY A 119 22.90 18.09 -5.10
C GLY A 119 21.46 17.75 -4.73
N PHE A 120 21.04 16.49 -4.88
CA PHE A 120 19.68 16.08 -4.52
C PHE A 120 19.60 15.78 -3.01
N PRO A 121 18.56 16.28 -2.31
CA PRO A 121 18.33 15.94 -0.92
C PRO A 121 18.07 14.44 -0.76
N THR A 122 18.33 13.92 0.43
CA THR A 122 17.87 12.58 0.80
C THR A 122 16.42 12.63 1.27
N TYR A 123 15.79 11.45 1.34
CA TYR A 123 14.46 11.29 1.93
C TYR A 123 14.32 11.98 3.29
N HIS A 124 15.34 11.89 4.16
CA HIS A 124 15.28 12.50 5.49
C HIS A 124 15.12 14.01 5.46
N PHE A 125 15.79 14.66 4.52
CA PHE A 125 15.76 16.11 4.40
C PHE A 125 14.48 16.59 3.71
N ALA A 126 14.18 16.01 2.55
CA ALA A 126 13.05 16.42 1.75
C ALA A 126 11.73 16.29 2.50
N VAL A 127 11.50 15.16 3.21
CA VAL A 127 10.27 14.95 3.98
C VAL A 127 10.09 15.98 5.08
N VAL A 128 11.13 16.32 5.85
CA VAL A 128 10.97 17.29 6.95
C VAL A 128 10.66 18.69 6.42
N VAL A 129 11.32 19.10 5.33
CA VAL A 129 11.07 20.40 4.70
C VAL A 129 9.67 20.44 4.10
N ASP A 130 9.26 19.39 3.39
CA ASP A 130 7.95 19.33 2.75
C ASP A 130 6.82 19.22 3.77
N ASP A 131 6.96 18.39 4.80
CA ASP A 131 5.96 18.26 5.87
C ASP A 131 5.71 19.61 6.55
N TYR A 132 6.76 20.38 6.82
CA TYR A 132 6.64 21.73 7.37
C TYR A 132 5.94 22.70 6.40
N LEU A 133 6.44 22.77 5.16
CA LEU A 133 5.91 23.70 4.16
C LEU A 133 4.49 23.39 3.71
N MET A 134 4.08 22.12 3.77
CA MET A 134 2.73 21.65 3.44
C MET A 134 1.80 21.65 4.67
N GLY A 135 2.28 22.09 5.84
CA GLY A 135 1.45 22.18 7.05
C GLY A 135 0.97 20.83 7.59
N ILE A 136 1.77 19.76 7.41
CA ILE A 136 1.40 18.41 7.85
C ILE A 136 1.30 18.37 9.37
N THR A 137 0.14 17.95 9.87
CA THR A 137 -0.15 17.87 11.31
C THR A 137 0.08 16.47 11.88
N HIS A 138 -0.14 15.44 11.07
CA HIS A 138 -0.03 14.02 11.45
C HIS A 138 0.73 13.26 10.36
N VAL A 139 1.82 12.60 10.75
CA VAL A 139 2.60 11.72 9.88
C VAL A 139 2.23 10.27 10.22
N ILE A 140 1.42 9.66 9.37
CA ILE A 140 0.95 8.29 9.49
C ILE A 140 1.68 7.42 8.47
N ARG A 141 2.49 6.45 8.92
CA ARG A 141 3.32 5.62 8.02
C ARG A 141 3.69 4.29 8.64
N ALA A 142 4.27 3.38 7.87
CA ALA A 142 4.70 2.07 8.38
C ALA A 142 5.77 2.21 9.48
N VAL A 143 5.71 1.35 10.50
CA VAL A 143 6.62 1.32 11.67
C VAL A 143 8.08 1.09 11.31
N GLU A 144 8.37 0.60 10.11
CA GLU A 144 9.73 0.53 9.58
C GLU A 144 10.42 1.90 9.49
N HIS A 145 9.64 2.98 9.41
CA HIS A 145 10.15 4.35 9.43
C HIS A 145 10.30 4.94 10.84
N LEU A 146 9.89 4.24 11.90
CA LEU A 146 9.99 4.73 13.27
C LEU A 146 11.44 5.08 13.67
N PRO A 147 12.47 4.28 13.32
CA PRO A 147 13.87 4.66 13.59
C PRO A 147 14.31 5.93 12.84
N ASN A 148 13.70 6.26 11.70
CA ASN A 148 14.01 7.47 10.93
C ASN A 148 13.43 8.72 11.60
N THR A 149 12.36 8.58 12.39
CA THR A 149 11.70 9.69 13.08
C THR A 149 12.65 10.41 14.04
N GLN A 150 13.59 9.70 14.67
CA GLN A 150 14.60 10.34 15.53
C GLN A 150 15.48 11.32 14.73
N ILE A 151 15.81 10.99 13.48
CA ILE A 151 16.59 11.85 12.58
C ILE A 151 15.73 13.05 12.18
N HIS A 152 14.48 12.80 11.81
CA HIS A 152 13.53 13.83 11.41
C HIS A 152 13.31 14.86 12.54
N MET A 153 13.15 14.41 13.78
CA MET A 153 12.99 15.28 14.95
C MET A 153 14.22 16.14 15.24
N GLN A 154 15.42 15.62 15.03
CA GLN A 154 16.64 16.43 15.17
C GLN A 154 16.82 17.42 14.02
N LEU A 155 16.42 17.05 12.80
CA LEU A 155 16.41 17.98 11.67
C LEU A 155 15.39 19.11 11.87
N GLN A 156 14.20 18.77 12.36
CA GLN A 156 13.16 19.75 12.75
C GLN A 156 13.69 20.71 13.80
N ASP A 157 14.32 20.20 14.87
CA ASP A 157 14.94 21.04 15.90
C ASP A 157 16.01 21.97 15.32
N ALA A 158 16.84 21.48 14.39
CA ALA A 158 17.91 22.26 13.76
C ALA A 158 17.37 23.39 12.87
N LEU A 159 16.26 23.13 12.17
CA LEU A 159 15.56 24.12 11.33
C LEU A 159 14.58 24.99 12.12
N GLY A 160 14.32 24.68 13.39
CA GLY A 160 13.33 25.37 14.20
C GLY A 160 11.87 25.06 13.80
N PHE A 161 11.63 23.94 13.14
CA PHE A 161 10.29 23.54 12.71
C PHE A 161 9.50 22.88 13.85
N PRO A 162 8.17 23.08 13.90
CA PRO A 162 7.31 22.32 14.79
C PRO A 162 7.31 20.84 14.41
N ARG A 163 7.04 19.98 15.39
CA ARG A 163 6.94 18.53 15.17
C ARG A 163 5.47 18.15 14.93
N PRO A 164 5.16 17.40 13.87
CA PRO A 164 3.84 16.81 13.71
C PRO A 164 3.62 15.70 14.75
N ALA A 165 2.37 15.30 14.92
CA ALA A 165 2.06 14.05 15.60
C ALA A 165 2.50 12.87 14.73
N TYR A 166 3.04 11.82 15.35
CA TYR A 166 3.49 10.62 14.65
C TYR A 166 2.60 9.43 15.01
N ALA A 167 2.25 8.63 14.00
CA ALA A 167 1.54 7.37 14.18
C ALA A 167 2.15 6.31 13.26
N HIS A 168 2.78 5.30 13.85
CA HIS A 168 3.47 4.26 13.09
C HIS A 168 2.65 2.97 13.04
N LEU A 169 2.11 2.67 11.86
CA LEU A 169 1.28 1.49 11.59
C LEU A 169 2.11 0.20 11.65
N PRO A 170 1.59 -0.88 12.27
CA PRO A 170 2.34 -2.12 12.43
C PRO A 170 2.62 -2.80 11.09
N ILE A 171 3.60 -3.71 11.09
CA ILE A 171 3.94 -4.50 9.90
C ILE A 171 2.75 -5.39 9.51
N VAL A 172 2.47 -5.46 8.21
CA VAL A 172 1.54 -6.43 7.64
C VAL A 172 2.29 -7.75 7.38
N LEU A 173 1.74 -8.84 7.90
CA LEU A 173 2.28 -10.19 7.76
C LEU A 173 1.52 -10.99 6.69
N GLY A 174 2.20 -11.93 6.05
CA GLY A 174 1.55 -12.98 5.26
C GLY A 174 0.90 -14.04 6.16
N ALA A 175 0.19 -14.98 5.53
CA ALA A 175 -0.44 -16.11 6.24
C ALA A 175 0.57 -17.00 6.99
N ASP A 176 1.84 -17.01 6.57
CA ASP A 176 2.95 -17.71 7.22
C ASP A 176 3.55 -16.92 8.41
N LYS A 177 2.97 -15.76 8.75
CA LYS A 177 3.43 -14.82 9.79
C LYS A 177 4.80 -14.19 9.52
N THR A 178 5.31 -14.28 8.30
CA THR A 178 6.47 -13.49 7.88
C THR A 178 6.03 -12.17 7.26
N LYS A 179 6.97 -11.23 7.07
CA LYS A 179 6.65 -9.93 6.45
C LYS A 179 6.02 -10.14 5.07
N LEU A 180 4.87 -9.50 4.83
CA LEU A 180 4.18 -9.59 3.55
C LEU A 180 5.12 -9.18 2.41
N SER A 181 5.10 -9.96 1.33
CA SER A 181 6.04 -9.84 0.21
C SER A 181 5.47 -10.54 -1.02
N LYS A 182 6.11 -10.35 -2.19
CA LYS A 182 5.71 -10.95 -3.47
C LYS A 182 5.60 -12.48 -3.47
N ARG A 183 6.20 -13.16 -2.49
CA ARG A 183 6.12 -14.61 -2.34
C ARG A 183 4.75 -15.09 -1.84
N HIS A 184 3.94 -14.19 -1.29
CA HIS A 184 2.67 -14.52 -0.62
C HIS A 184 1.43 -14.40 -1.53
N GLY A 185 1.59 -14.04 -2.80
CA GLY A 185 0.49 -13.91 -3.76
C GLY A 185 0.51 -12.58 -4.51
N ALA A 186 -0.67 -12.11 -4.91
CA ALA A 186 -0.83 -10.78 -5.48
C ALA A 186 -0.44 -9.71 -4.45
N VAL A 187 0.49 -8.84 -4.80
CA VAL A 187 0.97 -7.77 -3.90
C VAL A 187 0.61 -6.40 -4.43
N SER A 188 0.23 -6.30 -5.71
CA SER A 188 -0.34 -5.08 -6.24
C SER A 188 -1.85 -5.05 -6.03
N VAL A 189 -2.37 -3.92 -5.58
CA VAL A 189 -3.83 -3.68 -5.52
C VAL A 189 -4.47 -3.88 -6.89
N THR A 190 -3.75 -3.56 -7.98
CA THR A 190 -4.22 -3.74 -9.37
C THR A 190 -4.39 -5.21 -9.77
N GLU A 191 -3.64 -6.13 -9.15
CA GLU A 191 -3.81 -7.58 -9.41
C GLU A 191 -5.15 -8.06 -8.83
N TYR A 192 -5.54 -7.57 -7.64
CA TYR A 192 -6.84 -7.89 -7.05
C TYR A 192 -8.01 -7.35 -7.88
N GLU A 193 -7.87 -6.16 -8.45
CA GLU A 193 -8.85 -5.62 -9.41
C GLU A 193 -9.03 -6.57 -10.61
N GLN A 194 -7.92 -7.03 -11.21
CA GLN A 194 -7.95 -7.98 -12.34
C GLN A 194 -8.55 -9.33 -11.95
N MET A 195 -8.35 -9.78 -10.70
CA MET A 195 -8.98 -10.98 -10.14
C MET A 195 -10.48 -10.80 -9.84
N GLY A 196 -11.03 -9.58 -9.97
CA GLY A 196 -12.45 -9.29 -9.81
C GLY A 196 -12.89 -8.96 -8.39
N TYR A 197 -11.96 -8.50 -7.54
CA TYR A 197 -12.32 -7.91 -6.26
C TYR A 197 -13.02 -6.56 -6.48
N LEU A 198 -14.11 -6.34 -5.76
CA LEU A 198 -14.82 -5.07 -5.74
C LEU A 198 -14.00 -4.02 -4.96
N PRO A 199 -13.95 -2.77 -5.43
CA PRO A 199 -13.19 -1.72 -4.75
C PRO A 199 -13.70 -1.46 -3.33
N GLU A 200 -15.00 -1.57 -3.09
CA GLU A 200 -15.63 -1.39 -1.78
C GLU A 200 -15.21 -2.51 -0.81
N ALA A 201 -15.20 -3.76 -1.29
CA ALA A 201 -14.76 -4.91 -0.50
C ALA A 201 -13.27 -4.82 -0.16
N MET A 202 -12.44 -4.42 -1.13
CA MET A 202 -11.00 -4.24 -0.91
C MET A 202 -10.73 -3.09 0.06
N PHE A 203 -11.46 -1.97 -0.05
CA PHE A 203 -11.36 -0.84 0.88
C PHE A 203 -11.68 -1.27 2.31
N ASN A 204 -12.80 -1.97 2.51
CA ASN A 204 -13.20 -2.49 3.81
C ASN A 204 -12.18 -3.50 4.35
N PHE A 205 -11.69 -4.42 3.52
CA PHE A 205 -10.70 -5.40 3.94
C PHE A 205 -9.40 -4.74 4.40
N LEU A 206 -8.84 -3.84 3.60
CA LEU A 206 -7.59 -3.13 3.93
C LEU A 206 -7.75 -2.24 5.16
N ALA A 207 -8.91 -1.61 5.35
CA ALA A 207 -9.20 -0.81 6.55
C ALA A 207 -9.15 -1.66 7.84
N LEU A 208 -9.55 -2.93 7.79
CA LEU A 208 -9.50 -3.83 8.95
C LEU A 208 -8.09 -4.37 9.25
N ILE A 209 -7.09 -4.09 8.40
CA ILE A 209 -5.70 -4.49 8.62
C ILE A 209 -5.05 -3.51 9.59
N GLY A 210 -5.09 -3.85 10.87
CA GLY A 210 -4.46 -3.08 11.94
C GLY A 210 -5.37 -2.04 12.58
N TRP A 211 -6.61 -1.87 12.11
CA TRP A 211 -7.67 -1.14 12.81
C TRP A 211 -8.83 -2.09 13.11
N ALA A 212 -9.30 -2.09 14.35
CA ALA A 212 -10.42 -2.90 14.78
C ALA A 212 -11.56 -1.99 15.24
N PRO A 213 -12.73 -2.02 14.58
CA PRO A 213 -13.91 -1.37 15.12
C PRO A 213 -14.29 -2.04 16.44
N SER A 214 -14.79 -1.28 17.42
CA SER A 214 -15.15 -1.79 18.75
C SER A 214 -16.31 -2.81 18.76
N SER A 215 -16.84 -3.19 17.59
CA SER A 215 -17.97 -4.10 17.37
C SER A 215 -17.53 -5.35 16.60
N GLU A 216 -18.25 -6.46 16.73
CA GLU A 216 -18.05 -7.68 15.92
C GLU A 216 -18.42 -7.52 14.43
N GLN A 217 -18.95 -6.36 14.04
CA GLN A 217 -19.24 -6.03 12.64
C GLN A 217 -17.94 -5.98 11.83
N GLU A 218 -17.93 -6.61 10.66
CA GLU A 218 -16.78 -6.62 9.74
C GLU A 218 -17.09 -6.04 8.35
N ILE A 219 -18.38 -5.88 8.03
CA ILE A 219 -18.84 -5.33 6.76
C ILE A 219 -19.29 -3.89 7.00
N PHE A 220 -18.61 -2.94 6.36
CA PHE A 220 -18.84 -1.51 6.52
C PHE A 220 -18.81 -0.77 5.18
N PRO A 221 -19.83 0.01 4.84
CA PRO A 221 -19.74 1.02 3.80
C PRO A 221 -18.55 1.96 4.03
N ARG A 222 -18.00 2.50 2.94
CA ARG A 222 -16.85 3.40 2.97
C ARG A 222 -17.07 4.59 3.92
N GLU A 223 -18.25 5.21 3.85
CA GLU A 223 -18.62 6.38 4.64
C GLU A 223 -18.66 6.05 6.14
N GLU A 224 -19.07 4.83 6.49
CA GLU A 224 -19.11 4.38 7.88
C GLU A 224 -17.70 4.16 8.43
N ILE A 225 -16.78 3.62 7.62
CA ILE A 225 -15.36 3.51 8.00
C ILE A 225 -14.77 4.90 8.23
N ILE A 226 -15.03 5.86 7.33
CA ILE A 226 -14.54 7.24 7.47
C ILE A 226 -15.04 7.88 8.77
N GLN A 227 -16.30 7.67 9.13
CA GLN A 227 -16.88 8.22 10.37
C GLN A 227 -16.35 7.56 11.64
N ARG A 228 -16.03 6.26 11.58
CA ARG A 228 -15.60 5.48 12.76
C ARG A 228 -14.08 5.43 12.93
N PHE A 229 -13.31 5.72 11.89
CA PHE A 229 -11.86 5.59 11.92
C PHE A 229 -11.26 6.53 12.97
N THR A 230 -10.41 5.97 13.82
CA THR A 230 -9.66 6.68 14.85
C THR A 230 -8.28 6.04 14.96
N LEU A 231 -7.25 6.84 15.22
CA LEU A 231 -5.89 6.33 15.36
C LEU A 231 -5.73 5.51 16.64
N GLU A 232 -6.50 5.82 17.68
CA GLU A 232 -6.53 5.15 18.97
C GLU A 232 -7.02 3.71 18.86
N ALA A 233 -7.86 3.42 17.87
CA ALA A 233 -8.36 2.07 17.59
C ALA A 233 -7.39 1.24 16.72
N CYS A 234 -6.25 1.82 16.30
CA CYS A 234 -5.21 1.08 15.60
C CYS A 234 -4.38 0.23 16.59
N SER A 235 -4.14 -1.02 16.23
CA SER A 235 -3.37 -1.96 17.02
C SER A 235 -1.86 -1.74 16.86
N LYS A 236 -1.12 -1.97 17.95
CA LYS A 236 0.35 -2.10 17.91
C LYS A 236 0.80 -3.42 17.28
N SER A 237 -0.05 -4.45 17.34
CA SER A 237 0.31 -5.80 16.92
C SER A 237 0.31 -5.92 15.40
N PRO A 238 1.25 -6.69 14.82
CA PRO A 238 1.23 -7.02 13.40
C PRO A 238 -0.11 -7.62 12.97
N ALA A 239 -0.60 -7.17 11.82
CA ALA A 239 -1.86 -7.66 11.24
C ALA A 239 -1.55 -8.65 10.12
N VAL A 240 -2.32 -9.74 10.05
CA VAL A 240 -2.17 -10.75 9.00
C VAL A 240 -3.03 -10.37 7.80
N PHE A 241 -2.43 -10.39 6.61
CA PHE A 241 -3.12 -10.26 5.34
C PHE A 241 -3.82 -11.59 5.01
N ASP A 242 -5.06 -11.72 5.45
CA ASP A 242 -5.86 -12.94 5.27
C ASP A 242 -6.66 -12.89 3.96
N LEU A 243 -6.19 -13.64 2.96
CA LEU A 243 -6.85 -13.76 1.67
C LEU A 243 -8.22 -14.44 1.75
N GLU A 244 -8.42 -15.40 2.65
CA GLU A 244 -9.71 -16.07 2.79
C GLU A 244 -10.76 -15.08 3.32
N LYS A 245 -10.35 -14.18 4.22
CA LYS A 245 -11.19 -13.06 4.68
C LYS A 245 -11.50 -12.06 3.57
N ALA A 246 -10.51 -11.71 2.75
CA ALA A 246 -10.71 -10.82 1.60
C ALA A 246 -11.72 -11.42 0.61
N GLU A 247 -11.60 -12.72 0.29
CA GLU A 247 -12.54 -13.45 -0.57
C GLU A 247 -13.95 -13.49 0.01
N TRP A 248 -14.08 -13.74 1.31
CA TRP A 248 -15.36 -13.73 2.01
C TRP A 248 -16.03 -12.35 1.94
N LEU A 249 -15.31 -11.28 2.30
CA LEU A 249 -15.82 -9.89 2.22
C LEU A 249 -16.30 -9.60 0.79
N ASN A 250 -15.47 -9.91 -0.21
CA ASN A 250 -15.84 -9.71 -1.61
C ASN A 250 -17.15 -10.43 -1.98
N GLY A 251 -17.35 -11.65 -1.50
CA GLY A 251 -18.60 -12.40 -1.68
C GLY A 251 -19.82 -11.72 -1.05
N GLU A 252 -19.68 -11.15 0.15
CA GLU A 252 -20.77 -10.42 0.82
C GLU A 252 -21.16 -9.14 0.07
N TYR A 253 -20.19 -8.37 -0.41
CA TYR A 253 -20.47 -7.20 -1.26
C TYR A 253 -21.16 -7.59 -2.59
N ILE A 254 -20.75 -8.69 -3.22
CA ILE A 254 -21.42 -9.19 -4.44
C ILE A 254 -22.89 -9.58 -4.16
N LYS A 255 -23.18 -10.21 -3.02
CA LYS A 255 -24.57 -10.55 -2.65
C LYS A 255 -25.45 -9.31 -2.49
N GLN A 256 -24.91 -8.24 -1.90
CA GLN A 256 -25.64 -6.98 -1.73
C GLN A 256 -25.97 -6.33 -3.08
N LEU A 257 -25.05 -6.39 -4.06
CA LEU A 257 -25.33 -5.98 -5.44
C LEU A 257 -26.41 -6.85 -6.09
N SER A 258 -26.39 -8.16 -5.81
CA SER A 258 -27.27 -9.16 -6.43
C SER A 258 -28.75 -8.96 -6.08
N GLY A 259 -29.07 -8.40 -4.90
CA GLY A 259 -30.44 -8.01 -4.54
C GLY A 259 -31.03 -6.92 -5.45
N GLY A 260 -30.18 -6.15 -6.14
CA GLY A 260 -30.57 -5.20 -7.19
C GLY A 260 -30.47 -5.78 -8.61
N LEU A 261 -29.53 -6.69 -8.88
CA LEU A 261 -29.37 -7.31 -10.20
C LEU A 261 -30.55 -8.19 -10.62
N THR A 262 -31.31 -8.79 -9.69
CA THR A 262 -32.49 -9.58 -10.07
C THR A 262 -33.56 -8.74 -10.77
N ASN A 263 -33.64 -7.44 -10.49
CA ASN A 263 -34.59 -6.54 -11.14
C ASN A 263 -34.11 -6.04 -12.51
N GLY A 264 -32.79 -5.95 -12.73
CA GLY A 264 -32.21 -5.53 -14.01
C GLY A 264 -32.08 -6.67 -15.03
N ILE A 265 -31.78 -7.88 -14.57
CA ILE A 265 -31.64 -9.05 -15.45
C ILE A 265 -32.98 -9.43 -16.09
N ASP A 266 -34.11 -9.26 -15.39
CA ASP A 266 -35.44 -9.56 -15.95
C ASP A 266 -35.87 -8.57 -17.05
N GLN A 267 -35.45 -7.30 -16.98
CA GLN A 267 -35.72 -6.30 -18.03
C GLN A 267 -34.86 -6.53 -19.27
N ASP A 268 -33.57 -6.85 -19.10
CA ASP A 268 -32.66 -7.16 -20.21
C ASP A 268 -32.93 -8.54 -20.84
N LEU A 269 -33.52 -9.48 -20.09
CA LEU A 269 -33.96 -10.77 -20.63
C LEU A 269 -35.11 -10.61 -21.62
N GLN A 270 -35.98 -9.61 -21.48
CA GLN A 270 -37.14 -9.44 -22.36
C GLN A 270 -36.75 -8.99 -23.77
N THR A 271 -35.65 -8.25 -23.92
CA THR A 271 -35.16 -7.67 -25.18
C THR A 271 -34.30 -8.63 -26.01
N LEU A 272 -33.93 -9.80 -25.46
CA LEU A 272 -33.16 -10.82 -26.18
C LEU A 272 -34.02 -11.62 -27.17
N PRO A 273 -33.48 -11.95 -28.37
CA PRO A 273 -34.13 -12.85 -29.31
C PRO A 273 -34.47 -14.20 -28.68
N VAL A 274 -35.63 -14.79 -29.02
CA VAL A 274 -36.20 -16.01 -28.40
C VAL A 274 -35.22 -17.19 -28.30
N ARG A 275 -34.26 -17.30 -29.23
CA ARG A 275 -33.21 -18.34 -29.22
C ARG A 275 -32.16 -18.19 -28.11
N LEU A 276 -31.92 -16.98 -27.59
CA LEU A 276 -30.96 -16.72 -26.50
C LEU A 276 -31.60 -16.79 -25.11
N LYS A 277 -32.93 -16.59 -25.02
CA LYS A 277 -33.70 -16.77 -23.78
C LYS A 277 -33.55 -18.19 -23.23
N GLY A 278 -33.57 -19.21 -24.09
CA GLY A 278 -33.41 -20.61 -23.68
C GLY A 278 -32.03 -20.94 -23.08
N LEU A 279 -30.96 -20.31 -23.59
CA LEU A 279 -29.59 -20.54 -23.11
C LEU A 279 -29.35 -19.86 -21.75
N MET A 280 -29.83 -18.63 -21.58
CA MET A 280 -29.71 -17.89 -20.31
C MET A 280 -30.59 -18.50 -19.21
N HIS A 281 -31.79 -18.98 -19.55
CA HIS A 281 -32.67 -19.66 -18.62
C HIS A 281 -32.06 -20.99 -18.15
N PHE A 282 -31.32 -21.70 -19.00
CA PHE A 282 -30.56 -22.90 -18.62
C PHE A 282 -29.42 -22.57 -17.65
N VAL A 283 -28.62 -21.53 -17.93
CA VAL A 283 -27.52 -21.08 -17.05
C VAL A 283 -28.04 -20.63 -15.67
N LEU A 284 -29.14 -19.88 -15.63
CA LEU A 284 -29.76 -19.41 -14.39
C LEU A 284 -30.48 -20.52 -13.61
N LYS A 285 -31.12 -21.47 -14.31
CA LYS A 285 -31.79 -22.62 -13.68
C LYS A 285 -30.80 -23.62 -13.11
N GLU A 286 -29.67 -23.87 -13.79
CA GLU A 286 -28.57 -24.68 -13.25
C GLU A 286 -27.88 -23.97 -12.07
N SER A 287 -27.72 -22.64 -12.12
CA SER A 287 -27.19 -21.84 -10.99
C SER A 287 -28.12 -21.88 -9.76
N ARG A 288 -29.44 -21.76 -9.95
CA ARG A 288 -30.44 -21.89 -8.87
C ARG A 288 -30.52 -23.30 -8.30
N ALA A 289 -30.46 -24.33 -9.16
CA ALA A 289 -30.43 -25.73 -8.73
C ALA A 289 -29.18 -26.05 -7.90
N LEU A 290 -28.03 -25.46 -8.25
CA LEU A 290 -26.79 -25.55 -7.47
C LEU A 290 -26.91 -24.86 -6.11
N SER A 291 -27.52 -23.67 -6.01
CA SER A 291 -27.72 -23.02 -4.70
C SER A 291 -28.68 -23.80 -3.78
N HIS A 292 -29.70 -24.46 -4.33
CA HIS A 292 -30.70 -25.19 -3.53
C HIS A 292 -30.21 -26.59 -3.13
N PHE A 293 -29.48 -27.29 -4.01
CA PHE A 293 -28.92 -28.63 -3.73
C PHE A 293 -27.75 -28.57 -2.72
N MET A 294 -27.04 -27.44 -2.65
CA MET A 294 -25.89 -27.24 -1.75
C MET A 294 -26.32 -26.88 -0.31
N PHE A 295 -27.50 -26.26 -0.12
CA PHE A 295 -28.01 -25.91 1.21
C PHE A 295 -28.54 -27.13 1.99
N GLU A 296 -29.02 -28.16 1.30
CA GLU A 296 -29.66 -29.33 1.93
C GLU A 296 -28.68 -30.44 2.34
N LYS A 297 -27.42 -30.46 1.87
CA LYS A 297 -26.57 -31.66 1.99
C LYS A 297 -25.20 -31.54 2.65
N SER A 298 -24.71 -30.37 3.05
CA SER A 298 -23.38 -30.27 3.66
C SER A 298 -23.39 -29.52 4.99
N GLY A 299 -23.76 -30.23 6.05
CA GLY A 299 -23.48 -29.83 7.43
C GLY A 299 -22.01 -30.05 7.83
N ASP A 300 -21.03 -29.77 6.96
CA ASP A 300 -19.61 -29.90 7.29
C ASP A 300 -18.73 -28.82 6.65
N LYS A 301 -17.88 -28.24 7.49
CA LYS A 301 -16.96 -27.12 7.26
C LYS A 301 -15.61 -27.67 6.82
N LEU A 302 -15.40 -27.97 5.54
CA LEU A 302 -14.08 -27.95 4.87
C LEU A 302 -14.26 -28.44 3.43
N GLY A 303 -14.37 -27.53 2.46
CA GLY A 303 -14.58 -27.99 1.08
C GLY A 303 -14.66 -26.95 -0.02
N HIS A 304 -14.27 -25.69 0.20
CA HIS A 304 -14.36 -24.67 -0.85
C HIS A 304 -13.24 -24.75 -1.90
N ARG A 305 -12.08 -25.36 -1.60
CA ARG A 305 -10.91 -25.36 -2.50
C ARG A 305 -10.98 -26.33 -3.70
N ARG A 306 -11.99 -27.21 -3.81
CA ARG A 306 -12.13 -28.14 -4.97
C ARG A 306 -13.17 -27.72 -6.01
N LEU A 307 -14.05 -26.76 -5.71
CA LEU A 307 -15.24 -26.51 -6.53
C LEU A 307 -15.01 -25.60 -7.74
N TYR A 308 -14.03 -24.69 -7.71
CA TYR A 308 -13.67 -23.90 -8.90
C TYR A 308 -13.05 -24.73 -10.02
N ARG A 309 -12.39 -25.86 -9.69
CA ARG A 309 -11.77 -26.74 -10.69
C ARG A 309 -12.78 -27.57 -11.49
N VAL A 310 -13.98 -27.80 -10.94
CA VAL A 310 -15.01 -28.63 -11.59
C VAL A 310 -15.83 -27.84 -12.62
N PHE A 311 -15.93 -26.51 -12.45
CA PHE A 311 -16.73 -25.66 -13.34
C PHE A 311 -16.16 -25.56 -14.77
N ILE A 312 -14.85 -25.79 -14.95
CA ILE A 312 -14.15 -25.64 -16.23
C ILE A 312 -14.08 -26.95 -17.04
N GLN A 313 -14.44 -28.11 -16.47
CA GLN A 313 -14.17 -29.42 -17.10
C GLN A 313 -15.40 -30.19 -17.62
N ARG A 314 -16.60 -29.59 -17.72
CA ARG A 314 -17.76 -30.32 -18.28
C ARG A 314 -17.79 -30.30 -19.82
N PRO A 315 -17.76 -31.46 -20.52
CA PRO A 315 -17.67 -31.55 -21.98
C PRO A 315 -18.84 -30.89 -22.74
N ALA A 316 -20.00 -30.75 -22.11
CA ALA A 316 -21.21 -30.22 -22.74
C ALA A 316 -21.16 -28.71 -23.07
N ILE A 317 -20.33 -27.94 -22.34
CA ILE A 317 -20.14 -26.49 -22.58
C ILE A 317 -19.04 -26.27 -23.62
N LEU A 318 -17.96 -27.06 -23.55
CA LEU A 318 -16.87 -27.05 -24.52
C LEU A 318 -17.34 -27.42 -25.95
N SER A 319 -18.29 -28.36 -26.08
CA SER A 319 -18.79 -28.80 -27.39
C SER A 319 -19.62 -27.76 -28.16
N ARG A 320 -20.04 -26.66 -27.51
CA ARG A 320 -20.81 -25.58 -28.15
C ARG A 320 -20.07 -24.24 -28.21
N LYS A 321 -18.81 -24.19 -27.76
CA LYS A 321 -17.93 -23.01 -27.80
C LYS A 321 -17.87 -22.38 -29.20
N ASN A 322 -17.60 -23.18 -30.23
CA ASN A 322 -17.50 -22.71 -31.62
C ASN A 322 -18.81 -22.12 -32.17
N SER A 323 -19.97 -22.57 -31.69
CA SER A 323 -21.27 -22.03 -32.11
C SER A 323 -21.62 -20.73 -31.41
N ILE A 324 -21.11 -20.53 -30.19
CA ILE A 324 -21.26 -19.30 -29.42
C ILE A 324 -20.33 -18.22 -29.97
N ASP A 325 -19.06 -18.56 -30.22
CA ASP A 325 -18.06 -17.64 -30.78
C ASP A 325 -18.47 -17.17 -32.20
N ASN A 326 -18.95 -18.09 -33.06
CA ASN A 326 -19.48 -17.72 -34.39
C ASN A 326 -20.76 -16.86 -34.34
N ALA A 327 -21.60 -17.01 -33.31
CA ALA A 327 -22.80 -16.20 -33.16
C ALA A 327 -22.47 -14.77 -32.70
N LEU A 328 -21.42 -14.61 -31.90
CA LEU A 328 -20.92 -13.33 -31.39
C LEU A 328 -20.15 -12.54 -32.46
N GLU A 329 -19.37 -13.22 -33.31
CA GLU A 329 -18.68 -12.59 -34.44
C GLU A 329 -19.63 -12.06 -35.51
N ARG A 330 -20.75 -12.75 -35.75
CA ARG A 330 -21.73 -12.37 -36.78
C ARG A 330 -22.69 -11.27 -36.35
N ASN A 331 -22.79 -10.97 -35.06
CA ASN A 331 -23.68 -9.92 -34.54
C ASN A 331 -23.04 -9.13 -33.38
N PRO A 332 -22.04 -8.28 -33.67
CA PRO A 332 -21.26 -7.57 -32.66
C PRO A 332 -22.06 -6.53 -31.83
N GLY A 333 -23.27 -6.15 -32.29
CA GLY A 333 -24.18 -5.23 -31.61
C GLY A 333 -25.15 -5.87 -30.60
N LEU A 334 -25.15 -7.20 -30.45
CA LEU A 334 -26.10 -7.95 -29.61
C LEU A 334 -25.67 -8.09 -28.14
N LEU A 335 -24.50 -7.58 -27.77
CA LEU A 335 -23.99 -7.63 -26.41
C LEU A 335 -24.04 -6.23 -25.78
N THR A 336 -24.91 -6.04 -24.80
CA THR A 336 -24.81 -4.92 -23.87
C THR A 336 -23.52 -5.06 -23.04
N LYS A 337 -22.95 -3.93 -22.58
CA LYS A 337 -21.71 -3.88 -21.77
C LYS A 337 -21.62 -4.97 -20.66
N PRO A 338 -22.70 -5.30 -19.92
CA PRO A 338 -22.64 -6.33 -18.87
C PRO A 338 -22.37 -7.75 -19.39
N LEU A 339 -22.95 -8.13 -20.52
CA LEU A 339 -22.78 -9.47 -21.10
C LEU A 339 -21.40 -9.67 -21.72
N ARG A 340 -20.77 -8.60 -22.23
CA ARG A 340 -19.36 -8.62 -22.66
C ARG A 340 -18.41 -8.96 -21.51
N VAL A 341 -18.66 -8.43 -20.31
CA VAL A 341 -17.82 -8.67 -19.12
C VAL A 341 -17.93 -10.13 -18.65
N LEU A 342 -19.14 -10.72 -18.69
CA LEU A 342 -19.37 -12.12 -18.34
C LEU A 342 -18.70 -13.11 -19.31
N PHE A 343 -18.72 -12.82 -20.62
CA PHE A 343 -18.09 -13.65 -21.64
C PHE A 343 -16.56 -13.47 -21.74
N GLN A 344 -16.04 -12.25 -21.57
CA GLN A 344 -14.59 -12.02 -21.54
C GLN A 344 -13.92 -12.66 -20.31
N LYS A 345 -14.60 -12.65 -19.15
CA LYS A 345 -14.09 -13.31 -17.94
C LYS A 345 -14.06 -14.84 -18.04
N SER A 346 -14.92 -15.45 -18.85
CA SER A 346 -14.92 -16.91 -19.08
C SER A 346 -13.95 -17.35 -20.17
N ALA A 347 -13.65 -16.50 -21.16
CA ALA A 347 -12.66 -16.80 -22.19
C ALA A 347 -11.20 -16.65 -21.72
N HIS A 348 -10.90 -15.72 -20.80
CA HIS A 348 -9.53 -15.51 -20.32
C HIS A 348 -9.01 -16.57 -19.35
N THR A 349 -9.88 -17.36 -18.71
CA THR A 349 -9.46 -18.50 -17.88
C THR A 349 -9.00 -19.73 -18.69
N LEU A 350 -9.07 -19.67 -20.03
CA LEU A 350 -8.79 -20.79 -20.94
C LEU A 350 -7.49 -20.68 -21.75
N LEU A 351 -6.66 -19.64 -21.54
CA LEU A 351 -5.45 -19.38 -22.34
C LEU A 351 -4.17 -19.24 -21.50
N VAL A 352 -3.93 -20.20 -20.60
CA VAL A 352 -2.57 -20.46 -20.09
C VAL A 352 -2.24 -21.90 -20.48
N PRO A 353 -1.21 -22.17 -21.31
CA PRO A 353 -0.76 -23.52 -21.57
C PRO A 353 -0.12 -24.10 -20.29
N LEU A 354 -0.34 -25.40 -20.10
CA LEU A 354 0.13 -26.23 -18.98
C LEU A 354 1.60 -26.07 -18.60
#